data_AF-A0A2V8K7Q3-F1
#
_entry.id   AF-A0A2V8K7Q3-F1
#
_cell.length_a   1.000
_cell.length_b   1.000
_cell.length_c   1.000
_cell.angle_alpha   90.00
_cell.angle_beta   90.00
_cell.angle_gamma   90.00
#
_symmetry.space_group_name_H-M   'P 1'
#
loop_
_entity.id
_entity.type
_entity.pdbx_description
1 polymer ?
#
loop_
_entity_poly.entity_id
_entity_poly.type
_entity_poly.pdbx_seq_one_letter_code
_entity_poly.pdbx_strand_id
1 'polypeptide(L)'
;MNFRPYLPVLGLFLFVSLAVTAVADEGMWTFDNPPVKQLKDKYNFTPTEQWLDHIRLSSVRFNDGGSGSFVSPNGLVITNHHVALGQLQKISNAQRDYVRDGFYAKTQAEEPKAPDLELNVLVSMENVTSRVHGAVKSGMTEKQALDA
;
A
#
# COMPACT_ATOMS: atom_id res chain seq x y z
N MET A 1 -49.50 36.27 25.29
CA MET A 1 -48.03 36.24 25.07
C MET A 1 -47.73 35.16 24.04
N ASN A 2 -46.95 35.54 23.03
CA ASN A 2 -46.87 34.90 21.71
C ASN A 2 -46.11 33.57 21.71
N PHE A 3 -46.76 32.49 21.26
CA PHE A 3 -46.05 31.28 20.82
C PHE A 3 -45.29 31.62 19.54
N ARG A 4 -43.96 31.60 19.61
CA ARG A 4 -43.07 31.91 18.48
C ARG A 4 -43.19 30.81 17.42
N PRO A 5 -43.64 31.10 16.18
CA PRO A 5 -43.91 30.10 15.14
C PRO A 5 -42.65 29.54 14.46
N TYR A 6 -41.46 29.87 14.96
CA TYR A 6 -40.18 29.57 14.30
C TYR A 6 -39.54 28.26 14.75
N LEU A 7 -40.07 27.61 15.80
CA LEU A 7 -39.55 26.34 16.31
C LEU A 7 -39.62 25.17 15.30
N PRO A 8 -40.70 24.99 14.49
CA PRO A 8 -40.69 23.96 13.44
C PRO A 8 -39.76 24.30 12.27
N VAL A 9 -39.52 25.59 12.00
CA VAL A 9 -38.62 26.05 10.92
C VAL A 9 -37.15 25.78 11.27
N LEU A 10 -36.78 25.94 12.56
CA LEU A 10 -35.43 25.63 13.05
C LEU A 10 -35.14 24.12 13.01
N GLY A 11 -36.14 23.28 13.32
CA GLY A 11 -36.03 21.82 13.25
C GLY A 11 -35.89 21.29 11.82
N LEU A 12 -36.57 21.94 10.85
CA LEU A 12 -36.47 21.59 9.43
C LEU A 12 -35.08 21.91 8.85
N PHE A 13 -34.45 23.01 9.27
CA PHE A 13 -33.08 23.35 8.87
C PHE A 13 -32.03 22.39 9.44
N LEU A 14 -32.24 21.87 10.66
CA LEU A 14 -31.30 20.94 11.31
C LEU A 14 -31.35 19.52 10.71
N PHE A 15 -32.48 19.12 10.12
CA PHE A 15 -32.66 17.79 9.52
C PHE A 15 -32.03 17.69 8.11
N VAL A 16 -31.92 18.81 7.37
CA VAL A 16 -31.35 18.82 6.01
C VAL A 16 -29.81 18.77 6.03
N SER A 17 -29.17 19.20 7.10
CA SER A 17 -27.70 19.21 7.24
C SER A 17 -27.02 17.84 7.45
N LEU A 18 -27.79 16.76 7.66
CA LEU A 18 -27.25 15.42 7.96
C LEU A 18 -27.16 14.47 6.75
N ALA A 19 -27.52 14.93 5.55
CA ALA A 19 -27.50 14.11 4.33
C ALA A 19 -26.24 14.33 3.47
N VAL A 20 -25.11 14.71 4.07
CA VAL A 20 -23.82 14.68 3.35
C VAL A 20 -23.42 13.21 3.21
N THR A 21 -23.67 12.65 2.03
CA THR A 21 -23.12 11.34 1.67
C THR A 21 -21.61 11.49 1.51
N ALA A 22 -20.84 10.84 2.38
CA ALA A 22 -19.41 10.74 2.18
C ALA A 22 -19.16 9.88 0.93
N VAL A 23 -18.60 10.48 -0.11
CA VAL A 23 -18.16 9.76 -1.32
C VAL A 23 -16.64 9.67 -1.26
N ALA A 24 -16.11 8.45 -1.20
CA ALA A 24 -14.68 8.24 -1.34
C ALA A 24 -14.31 8.32 -2.83
N ASP A 25 -13.47 9.28 -3.20
CA ASP A 25 -13.06 9.49 -4.60
C ASP A 25 -12.04 8.44 -5.09
N GLU A 26 -11.06 8.09 -4.24
CA GLU A 26 -9.92 7.22 -4.58
C GLU A 26 -9.67 6.14 -3.51
N GLY A 27 -9.05 5.03 -3.92
CA GLY A 27 -8.82 3.87 -3.06
C GLY A 27 -7.53 3.12 -3.39
N MET A 28 -6.98 2.45 -2.38
CA MET A 28 -5.91 1.47 -2.54
C MET A 28 -6.58 0.10 -2.78
N TRP A 29 -6.34 -0.48 -3.95
CA TRP A 29 -6.96 -1.73 -4.38
C TRP A 29 -5.93 -2.84 -4.38
N THR A 30 -6.34 -4.04 -3.98
CA THR A 30 -5.49 -5.22 -4.09
C THR A 30 -5.43 -5.70 -5.54
N PHE A 31 -4.37 -6.41 -5.90
CA PHE A 31 -4.19 -6.92 -7.26
C PHE A 31 -5.27 -7.93 -7.66
N ASP A 32 -5.90 -8.62 -6.69
CA ASP A 32 -7.01 -9.57 -6.89
C ASP A 32 -8.40 -8.90 -6.92
N ASN A 33 -8.50 -7.63 -6.57
CA ASN A 33 -9.74 -6.87 -6.62
C ASN A 33 -9.55 -5.46 -7.22
N PRO A 34 -9.07 -5.36 -8.48
CA PRO A 34 -8.84 -4.07 -9.12
C PRO A 34 -10.16 -3.37 -9.48
N PRO A 35 -10.17 -2.03 -9.53
CA PRO A 35 -11.36 -1.25 -9.83
C PRO A 35 -11.65 -1.20 -11.35
N VAL A 36 -11.83 -2.35 -11.99
CA VAL A 36 -11.88 -2.49 -13.46
C VAL A 36 -12.90 -1.56 -14.11
N LYS A 37 -14.11 -1.45 -13.53
CA LYS A 37 -15.15 -0.57 -14.05
C LYS A 37 -14.72 0.89 -14.05
N GLN A 38 -14.14 1.36 -12.94
CA GLN A 38 -13.71 2.76 -12.79
C GLN A 38 -12.55 3.07 -13.73
N LEU A 39 -11.59 2.15 -13.88
CA LEU A 39 -10.49 2.28 -14.84
C LEU A 39 -10.98 2.36 -16.28
N LYS A 40 -12.00 1.56 -16.62
CA LYS A 40 -12.61 1.57 -17.95
C LYS A 40 -13.37 2.87 -18.21
N ASP A 41 -14.22 3.29 -17.28
CA ASP A 41 -15.06 4.47 -17.45
C ASP A 41 -14.23 5.77 -17.50
N LYS A 42 -13.19 5.89 -16.66
CA LYS A 42 -12.38 7.12 -16.53
C LYS A 42 -11.20 7.19 -17.50
N TYR A 43 -10.56 6.05 -17.77
CA TYR A 43 -9.30 6.00 -18.54
C TYR A 43 -9.36 5.10 -19.78
N ASN A 44 -10.52 4.53 -20.09
CA ASN A 44 -10.69 3.56 -21.18
C ASN A 44 -9.75 2.33 -21.06
N PHE A 45 -9.28 2.03 -19.85
CA PHE A 45 -8.32 0.97 -19.59
C PHE A 45 -8.98 -0.21 -18.89
N THR A 46 -8.70 -1.41 -19.36
CA THR A 46 -9.16 -2.66 -18.74
C THR A 46 -7.93 -3.52 -18.48
N PRO A 47 -7.47 -3.65 -17.23
CA PRO A 47 -6.33 -4.49 -16.92
C PRO A 47 -6.68 -5.96 -17.15
N THR A 48 -5.82 -6.66 -17.88
CA THR A 48 -5.88 -8.13 -18.00
C THR A 48 -5.22 -8.78 -16.80
N GLU A 49 -5.52 -10.04 -16.51
CA GLU A 49 -4.83 -10.81 -15.47
C GLU A 49 -3.31 -10.86 -15.70
N GLN A 50 -2.86 -11.08 -16.94
CA GLN A 50 -1.41 -11.12 -17.24
C GLN A 50 -0.73 -9.77 -16.94
N TRP A 51 -1.43 -8.67 -17.20
CA TRP A 51 -0.93 -7.32 -16.88
C TRP A 51 -0.83 -7.11 -15.37
N LEU A 52 -1.85 -7.52 -14.61
CA LEU A 52 -1.85 -7.46 -13.14
C LEU A 52 -0.74 -8.32 -12.54
N ASP A 53 -0.52 -9.52 -13.09
CA ASP A 53 0.58 -10.39 -12.68
C ASP A 53 1.94 -9.76 -12.98
N HIS A 54 2.09 -9.16 -14.16
CA HIS A 54 3.32 -8.50 -14.55
C HIS A 54 3.69 -7.36 -13.57
N ILE A 55 2.75 -6.48 -13.26
CA ILE A 55 3.02 -5.37 -12.32
C ILE A 55 3.25 -5.87 -10.89
N ARG A 56 2.52 -6.90 -10.45
CA ARG A 56 2.66 -7.50 -9.12
C ARG A 56 4.05 -8.13 -8.94
N LEU A 57 4.49 -8.94 -9.91
CA LEU A 57 5.79 -9.60 -9.89
C LEU A 57 6.96 -8.63 -10.11
N SER A 58 6.71 -7.48 -10.73
CA SER A 58 7.71 -6.43 -10.91
C SER A 58 7.79 -5.47 -9.72
N SER A 59 6.82 -5.49 -8.79
CA SER A 59 6.78 -4.62 -7.61
C SER A 59 7.49 -5.27 -6.43
N VAL A 60 8.24 -4.47 -5.66
CA VAL A 60 8.95 -4.95 -4.46
C VAL A 60 8.67 -4.07 -3.25
N ARG A 61 8.61 -4.71 -2.08
CA ARG A 61 8.59 -4.03 -0.78
C ARG A 61 9.97 -4.15 -0.13
N PHE A 62 10.49 -3.03 0.33
CA PHE A 62 11.69 -2.98 1.18
C PHE A 62 11.30 -3.32 2.62
N ASN A 63 12.04 -4.22 3.28
CA ASN A 63 11.73 -4.69 4.64
C ASN A 63 11.80 -3.56 5.68
N ASP A 64 12.66 -2.56 5.47
CA ASP A 64 12.79 -1.34 6.28
C ASP A 64 11.79 -0.22 5.89
N GLY A 65 10.90 -0.48 4.92
CA GLY A 65 9.83 0.41 4.50
C GLY A 65 10.08 1.02 3.12
N GLY A 66 8.99 1.41 2.43
CA GLY A 66 9.05 1.91 1.06
C GLY A 66 8.83 0.83 0.00
N SER A 67 8.73 1.30 -1.25
CA SER A 67 8.43 0.48 -2.42
C SER A 67 9.49 0.67 -3.50
N GLY A 68 9.61 -0.31 -4.38
CA GLY A 68 10.38 -0.20 -5.59
C GLY A 68 9.86 -1.11 -6.68
N SER A 69 10.61 -1.20 -7.77
CA SER A 69 10.29 -2.12 -8.86
C SER A 69 11.54 -2.68 -9.52
N PHE A 70 11.44 -3.91 -10.01
CA PHE A 70 12.41 -4.43 -10.97
C PHE A 70 12.31 -3.64 -12.27
N VAL A 71 13.45 -3.17 -12.75
CA VAL A 71 13.59 -2.44 -14.02
C VAL A 71 14.53 -3.14 -15.00
N SER A 72 15.02 -4.33 -14.65
CA SER A 72 15.76 -5.20 -15.57
C SER A 72 15.53 -6.68 -15.26
N PRO A 73 15.71 -7.57 -16.25
CA PRO A 73 15.60 -9.02 -16.05
C PRO A 73 16.73 -9.60 -15.19
N ASN A 74 17.77 -8.81 -14.89
CA ASN A 74 18.93 -9.22 -14.11
C ASN A 74 18.85 -8.74 -12.64
N GLY A 75 17.67 -8.35 -12.18
CA GLY A 75 17.44 -8.00 -10.77
C GLY A 75 17.77 -6.56 -10.39
N LEU A 76 17.94 -5.64 -11.35
CA LEU A 76 18.10 -4.22 -11.03
C LEU A 76 16.77 -3.68 -10.48
N VAL A 77 16.82 -3.05 -9.30
CA VAL A 77 15.65 -2.46 -8.63
C VAL A 77 15.81 -0.95 -8.52
N ILE A 78 14.73 -0.23 -8.80
CA ILE A 78 14.62 1.21 -8.57
C ILE A 78 13.76 1.50 -7.35
N THR A 79 14.17 2.48 -6.54
CA THR A 79 13.39 3.07 -5.45
C THR A 79 13.79 4.54 -5.26
N ASN A 80 13.18 5.24 -4.31
CA ASN A 80 13.58 6.60 -3.97
C ASN A 80 14.83 6.65 -3.11
N HIS A 81 15.58 7.75 -3.19
CA HIS A 81 16.79 7.95 -2.39
C HIS A 81 16.53 7.86 -0.89
N HIS A 82 15.42 8.43 -0.38
CA HIS A 82 15.10 8.39 1.05
C HIS A 82 14.79 6.98 1.56
N VAL A 83 14.33 6.08 0.69
CA VAL A 83 14.13 4.66 1.02
C VAL A 83 15.50 3.98 1.18
N ALA A 84 16.43 4.23 0.26
CA ALA A 84 17.77 3.67 0.32
C ALA A 84 18.69 4.34 1.36
N LEU A 85 18.31 5.50 1.91
CA LEU A 85 19.18 6.34 2.73
C LEU A 85 19.75 5.60 3.94
N GLY A 86 18.93 4.82 4.65
CA GLY A 86 19.39 4.05 5.81
C GLY A 86 20.49 3.04 5.44
N GLN A 87 20.38 2.43 4.27
CA GLN A 87 21.39 1.49 3.76
C GLN A 87 22.66 2.22 3.33
N LEU A 88 22.53 3.34 2.62
CA LEU A 88 23.67 4.19 2.24
C LEU A 88 24.45 4.67 3.46
N GLN A 89 23.78 5.05 4.54
CA GLN A 89 24.40 5.44 5.80
C GLN A 89 25.19 4.28 6.44
N LYS A 90 24.60 3.07 6.49
CA LYS A 90 25.24 1.88 7.09
C LYS A 90 26.50 1.44 6.36
N ILE A 91 26.50 1.53 5.03
CA ILE A 91 27.65 1.09 4.22
C ILE A 91 28.69 2.20 4.02
N SER A 92 28.37 3.45 4.40
CA SER A 92 29.33 4.57 4.40
C SER A 92 30.33 4.45 5.56
N ASN A 93 31.50 5.07 5.39
CA ASN A 93 32.55 5.13 6.40
C ASN A 93 33.38 6.44 6.26
N ALA A 94 34.39 6.61 7.11
CA ALA A 94 35.21 7.82 7.14
C ALA A 94 35.93 8.13 5.81
N GLN A 95 36.22 7.10 5.00
CA GLN A 95 36.89 7.25 3.70
C GLN A 95 35.91 7.39 2.54
N ARG A 96 34.66 6.95 2.70
CA ARG A 96 33.66 6.92 1.63
C ARG A 96 32.26 7.19 2.18
N ASP A 97 31.72 8.35 1.84
CA ASP A 97 30.38 8.79 2.23
C ASP A 97 29.45 8.74 1.02
N TYR A 98 28.68 7.65 0.92
CA TYR A 98 27.75 7.44 -0.20
C TYR A 98 26.52 8.34 -0.14
N VAL A 99 26.21 8.92 1.03
CA VAL A 99 25.09 9.85 1.19
C VAL A 99 25.48 11.21 0.63
N ARG A 100 26.67 11.70 0.97
CA ARG A 100 27.19 12.99 0.52
C ARG A 100 27.60 12.98 -0.95
N ASP A 101 28.39 11.99 -1.35
CA ASP A 101 29.06 11.99 -2.67
C ASP A 101 28.26 11.26 -3.75
N GLY A 102 27.22 10.51 -3.34
CA GLY A 102 26.51 9.59 -4.21
C GLY A 102 27.32 8.33 -4.53
N PHE A 103 26.76 7.46 -5.37
CA PHE A 103 27.39 6.22 -5.75
C PHE A 103 27.00 5.79 -7.16
N TYR A 104 27.95 5.17 -7.86
CA TYR A 104 27.72 4.51 -9.14
C TYR A 104 28.66 3.31 -9.26
N ALA A 105 28.10 2.11 -9.45
CA ALA A 105 28.83 0.90 -9.77
C ALA A 105 28.86 0.70 -11.29
N LYS A 106 30.06 0.58 -11.88
CA LYS A 106 30.19 0.31 -13.33
C LYS A 106 29.90 -1.15 -13.67
N THR A 107 30.08 -2.04 -12.70
CA THR A 107 29.88 -3.47 -12.83
C THR A 107 29.15 -4.00 -11.59
N GLN A 108 28.44 -5.12 -11.71
CA GLN A 108 27.76 -5.76 -10.57
C GLN A 108 28.73 -6.14 -9.43
N ALA A 109 29.99 -6.43 -9.77
CA ALA A 109 31.02 -6.74 -8.77
C ALA A 109 31.40 -5.53 -7.90
N GLU A 110 31.12 -4.31 -8.36
CA GLU A 110 31.35 -3.07 -7.60
C GLU A 110 30.17 -2.73 -6.68
N GLU A 111 29.03 -3.42 -6.78
CA GLU A 111 27.85 -3.16 -5.93
C GLU A 111 28.12 -3.58 -4.47
N PRO A 112 28.11 -2.62 -3.52
CA PRO A 112 28.31 -2.93 -2.12
C PRO A 112 27.12 -3.73 -1.57
N LYS A 113 27.40 -4.67 -0.67
CA LYS A 113 26.35 -5.44 -0.01
C LYS A 113 25.64 -4.58 1.05
N ALA A 114 24.31 -4.63 1.04
CA ALA A 114 23.45 -4.11 2.12
C ALA A 114 23.06 -5.30 3.03
N PRO A 115 23.72 -5.48 4.19
CA PRO A 115 23.70 -6.76 4.92
C PRO A 115 22.36 -7.10 5.59
N ASP A 116 21.49 -6.13 5.82
CA ASP A 116 20.19 -6.31 6.48
C ASP A 116 18.99 -5.90 5.62
N LEU A 117 19.24 -5.59 4.34
CA LEU A 117 18.20 -5.24 3.40
C LEU A 117 17.60 -6.48 2.75
N GLU A 118 16.28 -6.58 2.81
CA GLU A 118 15.52 -7.62 2.13
C GLU A 118 14.45 -6.97 1.25
N LEU A 119 14.30 -7.51 0.04
CA LEU A 119 13.25 -7.12 -0.89
C LEU A 119 12.25 -8.26 -1.00
N ASN A 120 10.99 -7.95 -0.74
CA ASN A 120 9.89 -8.90 -0.75
C ASN A 120 9.07 -8.76 -2.04
N VAL A 121 8.86 -9.88 -2.74
CA VAL A 121 8.02 -9.96 -3.93
C VAL A 121 6.71 -10.65 -3.57
N LEU A 122 5.57 -10.03 -3.89
CA LEU A 122 4.27 -10.66 -3.70
C LEU A 122 4.04 -11.71 -4.80
N VAL A 123 4.24 -12.99 -4.49
CA VAL A 123 4.14 -14.09 -5.47
C VAL A 123 2.71 -14.59 -5.67
N SER A 124 1.86 -14.55 -4.65
CA SER A 124 0.46 -14.97 -4.75
C SER A 124 -0.39 -14.34 -3.64
N MET A 125 -1.71 -14.38 -3.82
CA MET A 125 -2.71 -13.99 -2.83
C MET A 125 -3.77 -15.08 -2.78
N GLU A 126 -4.27 -15.37 -1.58
CA GLU A 126 -5.34 -16.35 -1.36
C GLU A 126 -6.35 -15.77 -0.37
N ASN A 127 -7.63 -15.83 -0.73
CA ASN A 127 -8.69 -15.49 0.22
C ASN A 127 -8.89 -16.66 1.19
N VAL A 128 -8.43 -16.46 2.44
CA VAL A 128 -8.57 -17.44 3.52
C VAL A 128 -9.62 -17.03 4.56
N THR A 129 -10.50 -16.07 4.25
CA THR A 129 -11.50 -15.51 5.17
C THR A 129 -12.37 -16.60 5.81
N SER A 130 -12.87 -17.56 5.04
CA SER A 130 -13.66 -18.67 5.58
C SER A 130 -12.86 -19.58 6.52
N ARG A 131 -11.55 -19.78 6.26
CA ARG A 131 -10.67 -20.61 7.10
C ARG A 131 -10.44 -19.95 8.45
N VAL A 132 -10.19 -18.64 8.46
CA VAL A 132 -9.99 -17.85 9.67
C VAL A 132 -11.28 -17.75 10.48
N HIS A 133 -12.41 -17.40 9.86
CA HIS A 133 -13.69 -17.34 10.57
C HIS A 133 -14.15 -18.69 11.10
N GLY A 134 -13.80 -19.80 10.43
CA GLY A 134 -14.10 -21.15 10.91
C GLY A 134 -13.39 -21.52 12.22
N ALA A 135 -12.25 -20.91 12.52
CA ALA A 135 -11.53 -21.13 13.78
C ALA A 135 -12.21 -20.42 14.97
N VAL A 136 -12.83 -19.27 14.72
CA VAL A 136 -13.55 -18.47 15.72
C VAL A 136 -14.94 -19.05 15.97
N LYS A 137 -15.20 -19.51 17.20
CA LYS A 137 -16.48 -20.10 17.60
C LYS A 137 -17.34 -19.09 18.37
N SER A 138 -18.66 -19.23 18.22
CA SER A 138 -19.61 -18.46 19.02
C SER A 138 -19.39 -18.67 20.51
N GLY A 139 -19.36 -17.58 21.28
CA GLY A 139 -19.14 -17.60 22.74
C GLY A 139 -17.68 -17.48 23.18
N MET A 140 -16.72 -17.43 22.25
CA MET A 140 -15.34 -17.06 22.57
C MET A 140 -15.27 -15.59 23.06
N THR A 141 -14.42 -15.33 24.04
CA THR A 141 -14.01 -13.95 24.35
C THR A 141 -13.14 -13.40 23.23
N GLU A 142 -12.97 -12.07 23.16
CA GLU A 142 -12.10 -11.42 22.17
C GLU A 142 -10.67 -11.98 22.22
N LYS A 143 -10.14 -12.24 23.42
CA LYS A 143 -8.83 -12.86 23.60
C LYS A 143 -8.79 -14.28 23.05
N GLN A 144 -9.80 -15.09 23.33
CA GLN A 144 -9.87 -16.46 22.82
C GLN A 144 -10.01 -16.50 21.30
N ALA A 145 -10.70 -15.53 20.70
CA ALA A 145 -10.82 -15.42 19.25
C ALA A 145 -9.51 -14.95 18.59
N LEU A 146 -8.71 -14.10 19.27
CA LEU A 146 -7.39 -13.69 18.82
C LEU A 146 -6.35 -14.83 18.91
N ASP A 147 -6.45 -15.65 19.96
CA ASP A 147 -5.53 -16.75 20.24
C ASP A 147 -5.84 -18.04 19.41
N ALA A 148 -6.97 -18.09 18.69
CA ALA A 148 -7.46 -19.25 17.94
C ALA A 148 -6.92 -19.30 16.50
#